data_AF-A0A1G6SSG9-F1
#
_entry.id   AF-A0A1G6SSG9-F1
#
_cell.length_a   1.000
_cell.length_b   1.000
_cell.length_c   1.000
_cell.angle_alpha   90.00
_cell.angle_beta   90.00
_cell.angle_gamma   90.00
#
_symmetry.space_group_name_H-M   'P 1'
#
loop_
_entity.id
_entity.type
_entity.pdbx_description
1 polymer ?
#
loop_
_entity_poly.entity_id
_entity_poly.type
_entity_poly.pdbx_seq_one_letter_code
_entity_poly.pdbx_strand_id
1 'polypeptide(L)'
;MDDRAVEWTPRPWIPLLAALGLFIGLGGLIYWQWNTLQEREREDSQHRFALEAQDIGQRVMARMQAYEMVLRGVSGLMNGSDRVSPIEWERALDQLQLQDRYPGIQAVAWSRYLSHAQLDDFRAEPS
;
A
#
# COMPACT_ATOMS: atom_id res chain seq x y z
N MET A 1 36.17 83.13 11.64
CA MET A 1 34.84 82.50 11.65
C MET A 1 34.52 82.24 10.19
N ASP A 2 34.70 81.01 9.75
CA ASP A 2 34.28 80.53 8.42
C ASP A 2 33.75 79.13 8.64
N ASP A 3 32.42 79.02 8.73
CA ASP A 3 31.70 77.78 8.93
C ASP A 3 31.62 77.04 7.59
N ARG A 4 32.40 75.95 7.46
CA ARG A 4 32.30 75.05 6.31
C ARG A 4 31.04 74.21 6.45
N ALA A 5 29.96 74.66 5.84
CA ALA A 5 28.77 73.84 5.61
C ALA A 5 29.19 72.65 4.74
N VAL A 6 29.26 71.47 5.34
CA VAL A 6 29.37 70.22 4.60
C VAL A 6 28.03 70.03 3.92
N GLU A 7 27.92 70.46 2.66
CA GLU A 7 26.75 70.17 1.83
C GLU A 7 26.76 68.68 1.51
N TRP A 8 26.02 67.90 2.30
CA TRP A 8 25.73 66.51 1.98
C TRP A 8 24.79 66.50 0.78
N THR A 9 25.32 66.43 -0.43
CA THR A 9 24.51 66.17 -1.63
C THR A 9 23.94 64.74 -1.51
N PRO A 10 22.61 64.56 -1.34
CA PRO A 10 22.04 63.22 -1.25
C PRO A 10 22.19 62.57 -2.61
N ARG A 11 23.10 61.60 -2.71
CA ARG A 11 23.39 60.88 -3.95
C ARG A 11 22.12 60.09 -4.33
N PRO A 12 21.38 60.49 -5.39
CA PRO A 12 20.02 60.00 -5.61
C PRO A 12 19.94 58.50 -5.94
N TRP A 13 21.08 57.86 -6.18
CA TRP A 13 21.18 56.45 -6.56
C TRP A 13 21.29 55.52 -5.35
N ILE A 14 21.64 56.04 -4.17
CA ILE A 14 21.71 55.26 -2.92
C ILE A 14 20.35 54.65 -2.54
N PRO A 15 19.22 55.39 -2.50
CA PRO A 15 17.93 54.79 -2.20
C PRO A 15 17.48 53.78 -3.26
N LEU A 16 17.89 53.97 -4.52
CA LEU A 16 17.57 53.05 -5.62
C LEU A 16 18.33 51.73 -5.48
N LEU A 17 19.61 51.78 -5.11
CA LEU A 17 20.41 50.60 -4.79
C LEU A 17 19.91 49.88 -3.52
N ALA A 18 19.49 50.63 -2.51
CA ALA A 18 18.90 50.06 -1.30
C ALA A 18 17.58 49.34 -1.61
N ALA A 19 16.69 49.96 -2.39
CA ALA A 19 15.43 49.35 -2.84
C ALA A 19 15.68 48.11 -3.69
N LEU A 20 16.67 48.15 -4.60
CA LEU A 20 17.03 47.01 -5.43
C LEU A 20 17.56 45.84 -4.59
N GLY A 21 18.45 46.12 -3.63
CA GLY A 21 18.97 45.11 -2.70
C GLY A 21 17.86 44.48 -1.86
N LEU A 22 16.90 45.28 -1.41
CA LEU A 22 15.74 44.80 -0.67
C LEU A 22 14.84 43.91 -1.53
N PHE A 23 14.58 44.29 -2.78
CA PHE A 23 13.82 43.48 -3.73
C PHE A 23 14.49 42.13 -4.01
N ILE A 24 15.82 42.14 -4.21
CA ILE A 24 16.59 40.90 -4.44
C ILE A 24 16.57 40.02 -3.20
N GLY A 25 16.79 40.58 -2.02
CA GLY A 25 16.77 39.84 -0.76
C GLY A 25 15.39 39.22 -0.49
N LEU A 26 14.33 39.99 -0.67
CA LEU A 26 12.96 39.51 -0.46
C LEU A 26 12.56 38.47 -1.52
N GLY A 27 12.91 38.69 -2.79
CA GLY A 27 12.69 37.73 -3.87
C GLY A 27 13.43 36.41 -3.63
N GLY A 28 14.66 36.47 -3.16
CA GLY A 28 15.46 35.30 -2.79
C GLY A 28 14.82 34.51 -1.63
N LEU A 29 14.33 35.20 -0.60
CA LEU A 29 13.63 34.57 0.52
C LEU A 29 12.33 33.88 0.07
N ILE A 30 11.52 34.54 -0.74
CA ILE A 30 10.27 33.97 -1.29
C ILE A 30 10.58 32.74 -2.14
N TYR A 31 11.59 32.82 -3.01
CA TYR A 31 12.01 31.70 -3.84
C TYR A 31 12.50 30.51 -3.01
N TRP A 32 13.35 30.76 -2.00
CA TRP A 32 13.86 29.73 -1.11
C TRP A 32 12.73 29.06 -0.31
N GLN A 33 11.78 29.86 0.18
CA GLN A 33 10.60 29.36 0.87
C GLN A 33 9.76 28.47 -0.05
N TRP A 34 9.50 28.92 -1.29
CA TRP A 34 8.73 28.15 -2.28
C TRP A 34 9.39 26.79 -2.57
N ASN A 35 10.70 26.78 -2.79
CA ASN A 35 11.43 25.54 -3.08
C ASN A 35 11.38 24.56 -1.90
N THR A 36 11.48 25.08 -0.67
CA THR A 36 11.38 24.27 0.55
C THR A 36 9.98 23.69 0.73
N LEU A 37 8.93 24.47 0.43
CA LEU A 37 7.55 23.99 0.46
C LEU A 37 7.30 22.91 -0.58
N GLN A 38 7.78 23.11 -1.81
CA GLN A 38 7.63 22.13 -2.89
C GLN A 38 8.32 20.80 -2.57
N GLU A 39 9.49 20.84 -1.95
CA GLU A 39 10.18 19.61 -1.56
C GLU A 39 9.41 18.86 -0.46
N ARG A 40 8.93 19.58 0.55
CA ARG A 40 8.11 19.00 1.63
C ARG A 40 6.80 18.41 1.12
N GLU A 41 6.12 19.07 0.19
CA GLU A 41 4.88 18.54 -0.40
C GLU A 41 5.10 17.22 -1.14
N ARG A 42 6.25 17.08 -1.81
CA ARG A 42 6.66 15.84 -2.49
C ARG A 42 6.99 14.74 -1.50
N GLU A 43 7.82 15.04 -0.50
CA GLU A 43 8.19 14.09 0.56
C GLU A 43 6.93 13.60 1.29
N ASP A 44 6.05 14.49 1.72
CA ASP A 44 4.80 14.14 2.40
C ASP A 44 3.90 13.27 1.53
N SER A 45 3.82 13.56 0.23
CA SER A 45 3.03 12.76 -0.71
C SER A 45 3.62 11.36 -0.92
N GLN A 46 4.94 11.25 -1.03
CA GLN A 46 5.62 9.95 -1.13
C GLN A 46 5.48 9.14 0.15
N HIS A 47 5.61 9.77 1.33
CA HIS A 47 5.42 9.11 2.61
C HIS A 47 4.00 8.57 2.77
N ARG A 48 2.98 9.38 2.45
CA ARG A 48 1.58 8.93 2.47
C ARG A 48 1.33 7.76 1.53
N PHE A 49 1.83 7.86 0.30
CA PHE A 49 1.71 6.77 -0.67
C PHE A 49 2.37 5.48 -0.17
N ALA A 50 3.57 5.56 0.40
CA ALA A 50 4.28 4.40 0.92
C ALA A 50 3.52 3.73 2.09
N LEU A 51 2.96 4.53 3.00
CA LEU A 51 2.14 4.03 4.10
C LEU A 51 0.87 3.34 3.59
N GLU A 52 0.18 3.94 2.64
CA GLU A 52 -1.04 3.36 2.06
C GLU A 52 -0.73 2.07 1.29
N ALA A 53 0.33 2.06 0.48
CA ALA A 53 0.78 0.86 -0.23
C ALA A 53 1.16 -0.26 0.75
N GLN A 54 1.81 0.06 1.86
CA GLN A 54 2.16 -0.90 2.91
C GLN A 54 0.90 -1.46 3.58
N ASP A 55 -0.07 -0.62 3.95
CA ASP A 55 -1.33 -1.05 4.57
C ASP A 55 -2.12 -1.98 3.63
N ILE A 56 -2.23 -1.61 2.35
CA ILE A 56 -2.87 -2.46 1.32
C ILE A 56 -2.14 -3.80 1.22
N GLY A 57 -0.80 -3.78 1.15
CA GLY A 57 0.01 -5.00 1.11
C GLY A 57 -0.22 -5.91 2.31
N GLN A 58 -0.27 -5.34 3.52
CA GLN A 58 -0.56 -6.09 4.75
C GLN A 58 -1.95 -6.70 4.74
N ARG A 59 -2.97 -5.98 4.27
CA ARG A 59 -4.34 -6.50 4.14
C ARG A 59 -4.41 -7.67 3.16
N VAL A 60 -3.69 -7.61 2.04
CA VAL A 60 -3.60 -8.71 1.09
C VAL A 60 -2.92 -9.92 1.72
N MET A 61 -1.79 -9.74 2.39
CA MET A 61 -1.09 -10.84 3.07
C MET A 61 -1.94 -11.48 4.16
N ALA A 62 -2.64 -10.67 4.98
CA ALA A 62 -3.53 -11.16 6.02
C ALA A 62 -4.67 -12.02 5.42
N ARG A 63 -5.25 -11.62 4.29
CA ARG A 63 -6.26 -12.43 3.58
C ARG A 63 -5.69 -13.75 3.08
N MET A 64 -4.49 -13.73 2.48
CA MET A 64 -3.85 -14.96 2.00
C MET A 64 -3.54 -15.94 3.14
N GLN A 65 -3.04 -15.44 4.27
CA GLN A 65 -2.82 -16.25 5.47
C GLN A 65 -4.12 -16.84 6.02
N ALA A 66 -5.20 -16.06 6.00
CA ALA A 66 -6.52 -16.54 6.42
C ALA A 66 -7.03 -17.64 5.48
N TYR A 67 -6.85 -17.50 4.17
CA TYR A 67 -7.17 -18.54 3.19
C TYR A 67 -6.31 -19.80 3.37
N GLU A 68 -5.02 -19.67 3.65
CA GLU A 68 -4.14 -20.80 3.96
C GLU A 68 -4.63 -21.55 5.21
N MET A 69 -5.02 -20.83 6.26
CA MET A 69 -5.54 -21.43 7.49
C MET A 69 -6.81 -22.25 7.25
N VAL A 70 -7.72 -21.73 6.41
CA VAL A 70 -8.92 -22.47 5.97
C VAL A 70 -8.52 -23.75 5.24
N LEU A 71 -7.65 -23.66 4.23
CA LEU A 71 -7.20 -24.82 3.46
C LEU A 71 -6.52 -25.87 4.35
N ARG A 72 -5.70 -25.44 5.31
CA ARG A 72 -5.04 -26.32 6.27
C ARG A 72 -6.03 -26.97 7.22
N GLY A 73 -7.04 -26.24 7.70
CA GLY A 73 -8.11 -26.77 8.54
C GLY A 73 -8.94 -27.84 7.82
N VAL A 74 -9.34 -27.54 6.57
CA VAL A 74 -10.07 -28.48 5.71
C VAL A 74 -9.21 -29.70 5.36
N SER A 75 -7.91 -29.53 5.11
CA SER A 75 -6.98 -30.65 4.92
C SER A 75 -6.86 -31.53 6.18
N GLY A 76 -6.99 -30.96 7.38
CA GLY A 76 -6.99 -31.71 8.63
C GLY A 76 -8.19 -32.65 8.76
N LEU A 77 -9.36 -32.25 8.28
CA LEU A 77 -10.56 -33.10 8.23
C LEU A 77 -10.32 -34.36 7.38
N MET A 78 -9.64 -34.22 6.25
CA MET A 78 -9.33 -35.34 5.34
C MET A 78 -8.27 -36.31 5.91
N ASN A 79 -7.36 -35.83 6.77
CA ASN A 79 -6.36 -36.67 7.40
C ASN A 79 -6.90 -37.48 8.58
N GLY A 80 -8.05 -37.09 9.15
CA GLY A 80 -8.66 -37.74 10.32
C GLY A 80 -9.58 -38.92 10.00
N SER A 81 -9.97 -39.10 8.72
CA SER A 81 -10.91 -40.13 8.28
C SER A 81 -10.43 -40.82 7.00
N ASP A 82 -10.49 -42.15 6.95
CA ASP A 82 -10.10 -42.95 5.77
C ASP A 82 -10.90 -42.59 4.50
N ARG A 83 -12.14 -42.10 4.68
CA ARG A 83 -13.01 -41.53 3.64
C ARG A 83 -13.91 -40.46 4.25
N VAL A 84 -13.88 -39.24 3.73
CA VAL A 84 -14.86 -38.19 4.06
C VAL A 84 -16.02 -38.30 3.07
N SER A 85 -17.25 -38.42 3.58
CA SER A 85 -18.42 -38.44 2.69
C SER A 85 -18.68 -37.06 2.09
N PRO A 86 -19.29 -36.96 0.89
CA PRO A 86 -19.65 -35.67 0.29
C PRO A 86 -20.53 -34.81 1.22
N ILE A 87 -21.41 -35.44 2.01
CA ILE A 87 -22.30 -34.75 2.94
C ILE A 87 -21.51 -34.17 4.15
N GLU A 88 -20.50 -34.89 4.65
CA GLU A 88 -19.62 -34.37 5.72
C GLU A 88 -18.75 -33.22 5.21
N TRP A 89 -18.29 -33.31 3.96
CA TRP A 89 -17.57 -32.24 3.29
C TRP A 89 -18.41 -30.97 3.14
N GLU A 90 -19.63 -31.09 2.60
CA GLU A 90 -20.57 -29.96 2.48
C GLU A 90 -20.87 -29.34 3.85
N ARG A 91 -21.15 -30.15 4.87
CA ARG A 91 -21.38 -29.65 6.24
C ARG A 91 -20.18 -28.90 6.80
N ALA A 92 -18.96 -29.38 6.55
CA ALA A 92 -17.74 -28.73 7.03
C ALA A 92 -17.49 -27.40 6.31
N LEU A 93 -17.74 -27.33 5.00
CA LEU A 93 -17.64 -26.09 4.22
C LEU A 93 -18.72 -25.07 4.59
N ASP A 94 -19.95 -25.50 4.85
CA ASP A 94 -21.04 -24.64 5.30
C ASP A 94 -20.72 -24.00 6.67
N GLN A 95 -20.12 -24.77 7.59
CA GLN A 95 -19.68 -24.25 8.88
C GLN A 95 -18.56 -23.20 8.78
N LEU A 96 -17.73 -23.25 7.74
CA LEU A 96 -16.68 -22.27 7.51
C LEU A 96 -17.23 -20.90 7.06
N GLN A 97 -18.49 -20.84 6.63
CA GLN A 97 -19.17 -19.63 6.13
C GLN A 97 -18.27 -18.85 5.16
N LEU A 98 -17.74 -19.55 4.15
CA LEU A 98 -16.72 -19.03 3.24
C LEU A 98 -17.11 -17.69 2.61
N GLN A 99 -18.38 -17.53 2.25
CA GLN A 99 -18.88 -16.30 1.63
C GLN A 99 -18.94 -15.12 2.60
N ASP A 100 -19.29 -15.34 3.86
CA ASP A 100 -19.42 -14.27 4.86
C ASP A 100 -18.06 -13.91 5.48
N ARG A 101 -17.19 -14.89 5.68
CA ARG A 101 -15.94 -14.73 6.43
C ARG A 101 -14.71 -14.59 5.54
N TYR A 102 -14.80 -15.04 4.29
CA TYR A 102 -13.69 -15.07 3.33
C TYR A 102 -14.12 -14.59 1.92
N PRO A 103 -14.60 -13.33 1.80
CA PRO A 103 -15.06 -12.80 0.52
C PRO A 103 -13.97 -12.91 -0.55
N GLY A 104 -14.33 -13.42 -1.73
CA GLY A 104 -13.43 -13.68 -2.86
C GLY A 104 -13.09 -15.15 -3.10
N ILE A 105 -13.36 -16.05 -2.14
CA ILE A 105 -13.31 -17.50 -2.38
C ILE A 105 -14.60 -17.91 -3.12
N GLN A 106 -14.48 -18.42 -4.35
CA GLN A 106 -15.65 -18.91 -5.11
C GLN A 106 -16.00 -20.35 -4.77
N ALA A 107 -14.98 -21.21 -4.63
CA ALA A 107 -15.15 -22.62 -4.32
C ALA A 107 -13.89 -23.16 -3.65
N VAL A 108 -14.08 -24.17 -2.80
CA VAL A 108 -13.02 -25.01 -2.25
C VAL A 108 -13.31 -26.43 -2.69
N ALA A 109 -12.32 -27.09 -3.30
CA ALA A 109 -12.45 -28.44 -3.81
C ALA A 109 -11.24 -29.28 -3.40
N TRP A 110 -11.47 -30.57 -3.21
CA TRP A 110 -10.42 -31.56 -3.02
C TRP A 110 -10.31 -32.44 -4.26
N SER A 111 -9.08 -32.87 -4.57
CA SER A 111 -8.82 -33.79 -5.68
C SER A 111 -7.81 -34.85 -5.25
N ARG A 112 -8.10 -36.10 -5.60
CA ARG A 112 -7.15 -37.20 -5.43
C ARG A 112 -6.06 -37.09 -6.49
N TYR A 113 -4.81 -37.25 -6.08
CA TYR A 113 -3.72 -37.44 -7.04
C TYR A 113 -3.85 -38.81 -7.73
N LEU A 114 -3.91 -38.81 -9.06
CA LEU A 114 -3.95 -40.00 -9.90
C LEU A 114 -2.75 -39.99 -10.84
N SER A 115 -1.97 -41.08 -10.83
CA SER A 115 -0.95 -41.30 -11.86
C SER A 115 -1.60 -41.74 -13.17
N HIS A 116 -0.86 -41.63 -14.29
CA HIS A 116 -1.38 -41.97 -15.61
C HIS A 116 -1.89 -43.43 -15.69
N ALA A 117 -1.23 -44.36 -15.00
CA ALA A 117 -1.64 -45.77 -14.93
C ALA A 117 -2.95 -46.00 -14.14
N GLN A 118 -3.34 -45.09 -13.25
CA GLN A 118 -4.53 -45.21 -12.40
C GLN A 118 -5.77 -44.57 -13.04
N LEU A 119 -5.61 -43.91 -14.18
CA LEU A 119 -6.63 -43.09 -14.81
C LEU A 119 -7.72 -43.95 -15.48
N ASP A 120 -7.33 -45.07 -16.07
CA ASP A 120 -8.25 -46.02 -16.71
C ASP A 120 -9.07 -46.78 -15.67
N ASP A 121 -8.43 -47.23 -14.58
CA ASP A 121 -9.11 -47.88 -13.46
C ASP A 121 -10.10 -46.94 -12.77
N PHE A 122 -9.72 -45.67 -12.54
CA PHE A 122 -10.60 -44.68 -11.91
C PHE A 122 -11.84 -44.35 -12.76
N ARG A 123 -11.75 -44.41 -14.09
CA ARG A 123 -12.90 -44.21 -14.99
C ARG A 123 -13.85 -45.40 -15.04
N ALA A 124 -13.34 -46.60 -14.72
CA ALA A 124 -14.11 -47.84 -14.73
C ALA A 124 -14.87 -48.10 -13.42
N GLU A 125 -14.47 -47.46 -12.32
CA GLU A 125 -15.15 -47.52 -11.02
C GLU A 125 -16.49 -46.74 -11.09
N PRO A 126 -17.65 -47.34 -10.74
CA PRO A 126 -18.92 -46.62 -10.67
C PRO A 126 -18.92 -45.63 -9.49
N SER A 127 -19.25 -44.37 -9.78
CA SER A 127 -19.35 -43.26 -8.81
C SER A 127 -20.43 -43.46 -7.76
#